data_AF-A0A3G8XJU4-F1
#
_entry.id   AF-A0A3G8XJU4-F1
#
_cell.length_a   1.000
_cell.length_b   1.000
_cell.length_c   1.000
_cell.angle_alpha   90.00
_cell.angle_beta   90.00
_cell.angle_gamma   90.00
#
_symmetry.space_group_name_H-M   'P 1'
#
loop_
_entity.id
_entity.type
_entity.pdbx_description
1 polymer ?
#
loop_
_entity_poly.entity_id
_entity_poly.type
_entity_poly.pdbx_seq_one_letter_code
_entity_poly.pdbx_strand_id
1 'polypeptide(L)'
;MKKLLLFLIILTSCNTKTEEKNNLENSIWKFCGETGHISDILVFSKEHLYVKNDSIYFHNSKSLIGIIDRVENYYGERRLYVKDLNGNVGRYCKQ
;
A
#
# COMPACT_ATOMS: atom_id res chain seq x y z
N MET A 1 -15.21 -54.11 -7.64
CA MET A 1 -15.18 -52.92 -6.76
C MET A 1 -13.74 -52.47 -6.59
N LYS A 2 -13.42 -51.25 -7.05
CA LYS A 2 -12.21 -50.40 -6.83
C LYS A 2 -12.07 -49.54 -8.10
N LYS A 3 -12.70 -48.37 -8.11
CA LYS A 3 -12.11 -47.05 -7.79
C LYS A 3 -11.00 -46.67 -8.76
N LEU A 4 -11.28 -45.71 -9.65
CA LEU A 4 -10.48 -44.48 -9.74
C LEU A 4 -11.28 -43.43 -10.54
N LEU A 5 -12.03 -42.57 -9.83
CA LEU A 5 -12.50 -41.31 -10.40
C LEU A 5 -11.27 -40.41 -10.54
N LEU A 6 -10.86 -40.12 -11.78
CA LEU A 6 -9.87 -39.08 -12.06
C LEU A 6 -10.57 -37.72 -11.91
N PHE A 7 -10.50 -37.13 -10.72
CA PHE A 7 -10.82 -35.72 -10.52
C PHE A 7 -9.68 -34.89 -11.10
N LEU A 8 -9.83 -34.43 -12.33
CA LEU A 8 -8.95 -33.45 -12.95
C LEU A 8 -9.25 -32.08 -12.31
N ILE A 9 -8.51 -31.75 -11.25
CA ILE A 9 -8.57 -30.44 -10.61
C ILE A 9 -7.96 -29.44 -11.59
N ILE A 10 -8.82 -28.71 -12.29
CA ILE A 10 -8.44 -27.57 -13.10
C ILE A 10 -7.94 -26.49 -12.13
N LEU A 11 -6.62 -26.40 -11.97
CA LEU A 11 -5.96 -25.26 -11.36
C LEU A 11 -6.15 -24.07 -12.30
N THR A 12 -7.27 -23.36 -12.17
CA THR A 12 -7.38 -22.02 -12.72
C THR A 12 -6.42 -21.14 -11.93
N SER A 13 -5.23 -20.93 -12.50
CA SER A 13 -4.29 -19.92 -12.02
C SER A 13 -5.02 -18.59 -11.97
N CYS A 14 -5.37 -18.17 -10.74
CA CYS A 14 -5.87 -16.84 -10.49
C CYS A 14 -4.70 -15.89 -10.71
N ASN A 15 -4.56 -15.36 -11.93
CA ASN A 15 -3.68 -14.23 -12.21
C ASN A 15 -4.32 -12.99 -11.56
N THR A 16 -4.29 -12.91 -10.23
CA THR A 16 -4.60 -11.66 -9.54
C THR A 16 -3.52 -10.68 -9.93
N LYS A 17 -3.94 -9.58 -10.56
CA LYS A 17 -3.16 -8.36 -10.82
C LYS A 17 -2.70 -7.74 -9.50
N THR A 18 -1.81 -8.41 -8.78
CA THR A 18 -1.37 -8.02 -7.44
C THR A 18 -0.44 -6.80 -7.49
N GLU A 19 0.19 -6.53 -8.63
CA GLU A 19 1.18 -5.45 -8.77
C GLU A 19 0.56 -4.04 -8.83
N GLU A 20 -0.62 -3.85 -9.43
CA GLU A 20 -1.24 -2.51 -9.52
C GLU A 20 -1.85 -2.02 -8.20
N LYS A 21 -2.27 -2.93 -7.32
CA LYS A 21 -3.00 -2.57 -6.09
C LYS A 21 -2.12 -1.87 -5.05
N ASN A 22 -0.80 -2.08 -5.11
CA ASN A 22 0.16 -1.51 -4.17
C ASN A 22 1.04 -0.41 -4.78
N ASN A 23 0.91 -0.12 -6.07
CA ASN A 23 1.65 0.99 -6.65
C ASN A 23 1.14 2.32 -6.07
N LEU A 24 2.05 3.05 -5.42
CA LEU A 24 1.82 4.39 -4.87
C LEU A 24 2.41 5.47 -5.77
N GLU A 25 3.17 5.14 -6.81
CA GLU A 25 3.72 6.13 -7.73
C GLU A 25 2.61 6.97 -8.38
N ASN A 26 2.88 8.26 -8.54
CA ASN A 26 1.96 9.24 -9.12
C ASN A 26 0.59 9.28 -8.41
N SER A 27 0.60 9.29 -7.07
CA SER A 27 -0.63 9.35 -6.28
C SER A 27 -0.54 10.35 -5.14
N ILE A 28 -1.71 10.89 -4.76
CA ILE A 28 -1.86 11.84 -3.67
C ILE A 28 -2.74 11.20 -2.60
N TRP A 29 -2.32 11.34 -1.34
CA TRP A 29 -3.06 10.81 -0.21
C TRP A 29 -3.21 11.88 0.86
N LYS A 30 -4.44 12.09 1.32
CA LYS A 30 -4.76 13.03 2.39
C LYS A 30 -4.96 12.29 3.69
N PHE A 31 -4.42 12.81 4.79
CA PHE A 31 -4.67 12.28 6.11
C PHE A 31 -6.17 12.28 6.41
N CYS A 32 -6.67 11.13 6.87
CA CYS A 32 -8.06 10.91 7.23
C CYS A 32 -8.18 9.98 8.44
N GLY A 33 -7.12 9.90 9.25
CA GLY A 33 -7.09 9.22 10.54
C GLY A 33 -7.30 10.20 11.70
N GLU A 34 -7.14 9.69 12.92
CA GLU A 34 -7.24 10.50 14.15
C GLU A 34 -5.86 10.69 14.81
N THR A 35 -4.92 9.77 14.61
CA THR A 35 -3.58 9.76 15.22
C THR A 35 -2.51 9.29 14.24
N GLY A 36 -1.23 9.34 14.63
CA GLY A 36 -0.10 8.80 13.85
C GLY A 36 0.24 9.57 12.57
N HIS A 37 -0.04 10.87 12.56
CA HIS A 37 0.15 11.75 11.42
C HIS A 37 1.63 12.10 11.21
N ILE A 38 2.10 11.95 9.97
CA ILE A 38 3.44 12.44 9.53
C ILE A 38 3.30 13.79 8.80
N SER A 39 2.26 13.90 7.98
CA SER A 39 1.94 15.06 7.13
C SER A 39 0.45 15.01 6.75
N ASP A 40 -0.15 16.16 6.43
CA ASP A 40 -1.54 16.23 5.98
C ASP A 40 -1.73 15.61 4.60
N ILE A 41 -0.70 15.74 3.75
CA ILE A 41 -0.72 15.27 2.38
C ILE A 41 0.58 14.52 2.09
N LEU A 42 0.46 13.34 1.49
CA LEU A 42 1.54 12.57 0.92
C LEU A 42 1.42 12.61 -0.59
N VAL A 43 2.42 13.18 -1.26
CA VAL A 43 2.50 13.24 -2.72
C VAL A 43 3.60 12.29 -3.17
N PHE A 44 3.23 11.16 -3.74
CA PHE A 44 4.17 10.22 -4.33
C PHE A 44 4.38 10.58 -5.79
N SER A 45 5.53 11.18 -6.09
CA SER A 45 5.92 11.61 -7.42
C SER A 45 7.44 11.73 -7.49
N LYS A 46 7.99 11.88 -8.70
CA LYS A 46 9.45 12.01 -8.94
C LYS A 46 10.12 13.18 -8.19
N GLU A 47 9.34 14.12 -7.67
CA GLU A 47 9.83 15.34 -7.03
C GLU A 47 9.64 15.34 -5.50
N HIS A 48 8.69 14.55 -4.98
CA HIS A 48 8.23 14.65 -3.59
C HIS A 48 8.62 13.42 -2.78
N LEU A 49 7.76 12.40 -2.77
CA LEU A 49 7.98 11.16 -2.02
C LEU A 49 8.22 9.98 -2.97
N TYR A 50 9.14 9.11 -2.59
CA TYR A 50 9.30 7.79 -3.20
C TYR A 50 9.27 6.69 -2.15
N VAL A 51 8.94 5.49 -2.62
CA VAL A 51 8.93 4.27 -1.82
C VAL A 51 10.11 3.41 -2.24
N LYS A 52 10.86 2.89 -1.27
CA LYS A 52 11.85 1.84 -1.51
C LYS A 52 11.57 0.71 -0.53
N ASN A 53 11.20 -0.45 -1.06
CA ASN A 53 10.59 -1.55 -0.31
C ASN A 53 9.26 -1.09 0.33
N ASP A 54 9.24 -0.92 1.65
CA ASP A 54 8.14 -0.39 2.45
C ASP A 54 8.42 1.03 2.96
N SER A 55 9.65 1.51 2.82
CA SER A 55 10.12 2.74 3.42
C SER A 55 9.84 3.94 2.53
N ILE A 56 9.34 5.03 3.12
CA ILE A 56 8.97 6.27 2.43
C ILE A 56 10.05 7.32 2.67
N TYR A 57 10.51 7.94 1.58
CA TYR A 57 11.58 8.92 1.61
C TYR A 57 11.19 10.20 0.89
N PHE A 58 11.74 11.33 1.33
CA PHE A 58 11.77 12.54 0.53
C PHE A 58 12.80 12.41 -0.61
N HIS A 59 12.42 12.78 -1.83
CA HIS A 59 13.31 12.78 -3.00
C HIS A 59 14.50 13.73 -2.81
N ASN A 60 14.25 14.94 -2.33
CA ASN A 60 15.27 16.00 -2.24
C ASN A 60 16.37 15.69 -1.22
N SER A 61 15.98 15.21 -0.04
CA SER A 61 16.88 15.01 1.11
C SER A 61 17.28 13.55 1.29
N LYS A 62 16.59 12.61 0.63
CA LYS A 62 16.71 11.16 0.83
C LYS A 62 16.46 10.74 2.29
N SER A 63 15.74 11.57 3.05
CA SER A 63 15.42 11.30 4.45
C SER A 63 14.23 10.35 4.53
N LEU A 64 14.35 9.34 5.39
CA LEU A 64 13.26 8.43 5.75
C LEU A 64 12.23 9.20 6.59
N ILE A 65 10.94 9.09 6.23
CA ILE A 65 9.86 9.77 6.96
C ILE A 65 8.85 8.83 7.59
N GLY A 66 8.84 7.57 7.16
CA GLY A 66 7.90 6.57 7.65
C GLY A 66 7.94 5.30 6.83
N ILE A 67 7.12 4.34 7.21
CA ILE A 67 7.05 3.01 6.59
C ILE A 67 5.60 2.71 6.27
N ILE A 68 5.35 2.15 5.09
CA ILE A 68 4.04 1.60 4.71
C ILE A 68 3.76 0.41 5.63
N ASP A 69 2.78 0.56 6.50
CA ASP A 69 2.32 -0.53 7.37
C ASP A 69 1.43 -1.50 6.58
N ARG A 70 0.47 -0.95 5.83
CA ARG A 70 -0.42 -1.72 4.94
C ARG A 70 -1.19 -0.81 3.97
N VAL A 71 -1.73 -1.43 2.93
CA VAL A 71 -2.70 -0.82 2.00
C VAL A 71 -3.95 -1.69 1.97
N GLU A 72 -5.11 -1.09 2.27
CA GLU A 72 -6.39 -1.80 2.32
C GLU A 72 -7.39 -1.21 1.33
N ASN A 73 -8.36 -2.01 0.90
CA ASN A 73 -9.54 -1.50 0.20
C ASN A 73 -10.70 -1.43 1.19
N TYR A 74 -11.26 -0.23 1.37
CA TYR A 74 -12.40 0.05 2.23
C TYR A 74 -13.53 0.63 1.39
N TYR A 75 -14.63 -0.12 1.23
CA TYR A 75 -15.76 0.22 0.37
C TYR A 75 -15.38 0.65 -1.07
N GLY A 76 -14.42 -0.06 -1.67
CA GLY A 76 -13.95 0.23 -3.03
C GLY A 76 -12.87 1.32 -3.11
N GLU A 77 -12.59 2.03 -2.02
CA GLU A 77 -11.52 3.04 -1.95
C GLU A 77 -10.25 2.47 -1.34
N ARG A 78 -9.08 2.89 -1.84
CA ARG A 78 -7.81 2.51 -1.22
C ARG A 78 -7.55 3.37 0.03
N ARG A 79 -7.06 2.72 1.09
CA ARG A 79 -6.59 3.35 2.33
C ARG A 79 -5.12 2.96 2.53
N LEU A 80 -4.28 3.96 2.74
CA LEU A 80 -2.85 3.80 3.01
C LEU A 80 -2.62 4.01 4.50
N TYR A 81 -1.96 3.07 5.15
CA TYR A 81 -1.56 3.19 6.55
C TYR A 81 -0.05 3.35 6.61
N VAL A 82 0.41 4.42 7.24
CA VAL A 82 1.83 4.75 7.35
C VAL A 82 2.22 4.81 8.81
N LYS A 83 3.27 4.09 9.17
CA LYS A 83 3.92 4.14 10.47
C LYS A 83 4.96 5.25 10.50
N ASP A 84 4.86 6.16 11.45
CA ASP A 84 5.89 7.16 11.72
C ASP A 84 7.14 6.52 12.35
N LEU A 85 8.20 7.31 12.52
CA LEU A 85 9.46 6.82 13.11
C LEU A 85 9.36 6.54 14.63
N ASN A 86 8.25 6.93 15.27
CA ASN A 86 7.96 6.63 16.67
C ASN A 86 7.07 5.39 16.83
N GLY A 87 6.61 4.79 15.72
CA GLY A 87 5.76 3.60 15.71
C GLY A 87 4.24 3.87 15.66
N ASN A 88 3.80 5.14 15.60
CA ASN A 88 2.39 5.47 15.47
C ASN A 88 1.91 5.28 14.03
N VAL A 89 0.65 4.87 13.83
CA VAL A 89 0.12 4.57 12.49
C VAL A 89 -0.96 5.57 12.09
N GLY A 90 -0.68 6.35 11.05
CA GLY A 90 -1.62 7.28 10.43
C GLY A 90 -2.34 6.67 9.24
N ARG A 91 -3.63 7.02 9.09
CA ARG A 91 -4.47 6.59 7.97
C ARG A 91 -4.63 7.69 6.93
N TYR A 92 -4.45 7.32 5.68
CA TYR A 92 -4.49 8.21 4.52
C TYR A 92 -5.46 7.70 3.46
N CYS A 93 -6.20 8.63 2.87
CA CYS A 93 -7.22 8.41 1.85
C CYS A 93 -6.71 8.90 0.50
N LYS A 94 -6.88 8.10 -0.55
CA LYS A 94 -6.50 8.50 -1.90
C LYS A 94 -7.36 9.68 -2.37
N GLN A 95 -6.75 10.68 -3.02
CA GLN A 95 -7.45 11.75 -3.75
C GLN A 95 -7.57 11.43 -5.24
#